data_AF-A0A6L9ZHI3-F1
#
_entry.id   AF-A0A6L9ZHI3-F1
#
_cell.length_a   1.000
_cell.length_b   1.000
_cell.length_c   1.000
_cell.angle_alpha   90.00
_cell.angle_beta   90.00
_cell.angle_gamma   90.00
#
_symmetry.space_group_name_H-M   'P 1'
#
loop_
_entity.id
_entity.type
_entity.pdbx_description
1 polymer ?
#
loop_
_entity_poly.entity_id
_entity_poly.type
_entity_poly.pdbx_seq_one_letter_code
_entity_poly.pdbx_strand_id
1 'polypeptide(L)' 'MENAINQNPNLDKLLIEALNQITGKAMVAEGRVYGGAMYKLEPKELANVPAFELQGLLSKGSK' A
#
# COMPACT_ATOMS: atom_id res chain seq x y z
N MET A 1 4.00 -3.90 12.94
CA MET A 1 2.82 -4.27 12.15
C MET A 1 2.34 -5.66 12.53
N GLU A 2 3.19 -6.69 12.38
CA GLU A 2 2.85 -8.09 12.74
C GLU A 2 2.27 -8.25 14.16
N ASN A 3 2.93 -7.72 15.19
CA ASN A 3 2.39 -7.73 16.56
C ASN A 3 1.02 -7.04 16.67
N ALA A 4 0.80 -5.95 15.94
CA ALA A 4 -0.47 -5.23 15.97
C ALA A 4 -1.59 -6.01 15.27
N ILE A 5 -1.26 -6.73 14.19
CA ILE A 5 -2.19 -7.64 13.50
C ILE A 5 -2.52 -8.83 14.41
N ASN A 6 -1.53 -9.40 15.10
CA ASN A 6 -1.76 -10.50 16.05
C ASN A 6 -2.63 -10.08 17.25
N GLN A 7 -2.54 -8.82 17.67
CA GLN A 7 -3.35 -8.27 18.77
C GLN A 7 -4.75 -7.85 18.33
N ASN A 8 -4.91 -7.46 17.08
CA ASN A 8 -6.20 -7.15 16.49
C ASN A 8 -6.31 -7.81 15.10
N PRO A 9 -6.92 -9.00 15.04
CA PRO A 9 -7.12 -9.70 13.77
C PRO A 9 -7.81 -8.83 12.73
N ASN A 10 -8.80 -7.99 13.07
CA ASN A 10 -9.51 -7.13 12.12
C ASN A 10 -8.62 -6.07 11.44
N LEU A 11 -7.39 -5.85 11.94
CA LEU A 11 -6.41 -4.98 11.31
C LEU A 11 -5.92 -5.54 9.96
N ASP A 12 -5.95 -6.87 9.76
CA ASP A 12 -5.56 -7.50 8.50
C ASP A 12 -6.45 -7.06 7.33
N LYS A 13 -7.76 -7.06 7.56
CA LYS A 13 -8.80 -6.69 6.61
C LYS A 13 -8.71 -5.21 6.31
N LEU A 14 -8.59 -4.37 7.33
CA LEU A 14 -8.43 -2.92 7.17
C LEU A 14 -7.13 -2.58 6.41
N LEU A 15 -6.05 -3.32 6.65
CA LEU A 15 -4.79 -3.16 5.93
C LEU A 15 -4.96 -3.49 4.44
N ILE A 16 -5.58 -4.63 4.12
CA ILE A 16 -5.83 -5.05 2.75
C ILE A 16 -6.76 -4.06 2.03
N GLU A 17 -7.84 -3.62 2.69
CA GLU A 17 -8.77 -2.62 2.15
C GLU A 17 -8.06 -1.30 1.84
N ALA A 18 -7.20 -0.82 2.73
CA ALA A 18 -6.42 0.39 2.53
C ALA A 18 -5.38 0.26 1.40
N LEU A 19 -4.68 -0.87 1.32
CA LEU A 19 -3.74 -1.15 0.23
C LEU A 19 -4.46 -1.18 -1.14
N ASN A 20 -5.68 -1.73 -1.20
CA ASN A 20 -6.48 -1.77 -2.42
C ASN A 20 -6.99 -0.40 -2.88
N GLN A 21 -6.91 0.63 -2.04
CA GLN A 21 -7.23 2.01 -2.45
C GLN A 21 -6.07 2.71 -3.18
N ILE A 22 -4.85 2.15 -3.12
CA ILE A 22 -3.71 2.70 -3.87
C ILE A 22 -3.96 2.48 -5.37
N THR A 23 -4.16 3.57 -6.09
CA THR A 23 -4.56 3.51 -7.50
C THR A 23 -3.44 3.02 -8.42
N GLY A 24 -3.79 2.34 -9.50
CA GLY A 24 -2.84 1.99 -10.56
C GLY A 24 -2.15 3.21 -11.18
N LYS A 25 -2.82 4.37 -11.20
CA LYS A 25 -2.22 5.65 -11.63
C LYS A 25 -1.06 6.06 -10.73
N ALA A 26 -1.21 5.93 -9.41
CA ALA A 26 -0.15 6.23 -8.45
C ALA A 26 1.03 5.26 -8.60
N MET A 27 0.77 3.97 -8.83
CA MET A 27 1.81 2.97 -9.08
C MET A 27 2.57 3.24 -10.39
N VAL A 28 1.86 3.59 -11.46
CA VAL A 28 2.46 3.89 -12.77
C VAL A 28 3.29 5.18 -12.75
N ALA A 29 2.89 6.18 -11.95
CA ALA A 29 3.62 7.46 -11.84
C ALA A 29 5.03 7.30 -11.28
N GLU A 30 5.25 6.34 -10.37
CA GLU A 30 6.55 6.04 -9.78
C GLU A 30 7.34 4.98 -10.56
N GLY A 31 6.66 4.17 -11.38
CA GLY A 31 7.28 3.10 -12.16
C GLY A 31 8.03 3.60 -13.40
N ARG A 32 9.08 2.87 -13.79
CA ARG A 32 9.80 3.10 -15.05
C ARG A 32 9.08 2.46 -16.23
N VAL A 33 9.22 3.11 -17.38
CA VAL A 33 8.73 2.62 -18.66
C VAL A 33 9.74 1.65 -19.26
N TYR A 34 9.28 0.44 -19.53
CA TYR A 34 9.88 -0.52 -20.43
C TYR A 34 9.22 -0.31 -21.81
N GLY A 35 9.96 -0.50 -22.89
CA GLY A 35 9.45 -0.27 -24.24
C GLY A 35 8.11 -0.99 -24.50
N GLY A 36 7.29 -0.44 -25.40
CA GLY A 36 5.98 -1.02 -25.72
C GLY A 36 4.90 -0.78 -24.67
N ALA A 37 4.93 0.38 -23.99
CA ALA A 37 3.96 0.79 -22.97
C ALA A 37 3.90 -0.10 -21.72
N MET A 38 4.94 -0.90 -21.48
CA MET A 38 5.05 -1.74 -20.30
C MET A 38 5.58 -0.88 -19.14
N TYR A 39 4.82 -0.81 -18.05
CA TYR A 39 5.29 -0.14 -16.83
C TYR A 39 5.78 -1.19 -15.85
N LYS A 40 6.95 -0.93 -15.25
CA LYS A 40 7.52 -1.80 -14.22
C LYS A 40 7.83 -0.96 -12.99
N LEU A 41 7.42 -1.49 -11.85
CA LEU A 41 7.71 -0.91 -10.55
C LEU A 41 8.72 -1.80 -9.81
N GLU A 42 9.95 -1.36 -9.66
CA GLU A 42 10.99 -2.05 -8.88
C GLU A 42 10.94 -1.61 -7.41
N PRO A 43 11.59 -2.35 -6.48
CA PRO A 43 11.47 -2.07 -5.04
C PRO A 43 11.79 -0.63 -4.61
N LYS A 44 12.80 0.00 -5.23
CA LYS A 44 13.17 1.40 -4.93
C LYS A 44 12.10 2.40 -5.37
N GLU A 45 11.32 2.08 -6.39
CA GLU A 45 10.24 2.92 -6.91
C GLU A 45 8.95 2.68 -6.15
N LEU A 46 8.68 1.42 -5.79
CA LEU A 46 7.57 1.06 -4.91
C LEU A 46 7.66 1.82 -3.58
N ALA A 47 8.87 2.05 -3.06
CA ALA A 47 9.10 2.84 -1.86
C ALA A 47 8.67 4.32 -1.98
N ASN A 48 8.52 4.84 -3.20
CA ASN A 48 8.06 6.21 -3.45
C ASN A 48 6.54 6.29 -3.66
N VAL A 49 5.85 5.16 -3.84
CA VAL A 49 4.39 5.16 -4.06
C VAL A 49 3.70 5.72 -2.83
N PRO A 50 2.91 6.80 -2.97
CA PRO A 50 2.18 7.35 -1.85
C PRO A 50 1.17 6.33 -1.29
N ALA A 51 1.18 6.16 0.04
CA ALA A 51 0.31 5.22 0.74
C ALA A 51 -0.46 5.93 1.86
N PHE A 52 -1.09 7.06 1.54
CA PHE A 52 -1.81 7.91 2.49
C PHE A 52 -2.97 7.18 3.17
N GLU A 53 -3.52 6.18 2.49
CA GLU A 53 -4.64 5.35 2.92
C GLU A 53 -4.27 4.48 4.13
N LEU A 54 -2.98 4.24 4.36
CA LEU A 54 -2.46 3.55 5.54
C LEU A 54 -2.39 4.46 6.78
N GLN A 55 -2.61 5.76 6.63
CA GLN A 55 -2.51 6.71 7.75
C GLN A 55 -3.56 6.42 8.83
N GLY A 56 -3.11 6.37 10.09
CA GLY A 56 -3.98 6.12 11.24
C GLY A 56 -4.57 4.70 11.30
N LEU A 57 -4.07 3.76 10.49
CA LEU A 57 -4.56 2.38 10.46
C LEU A 57 -4.45 1.70 11.83
N LEU A 58 -3.32 1.89 12.53
CA LEU A 58 -3.10 1.33 13.87
C LEU A 58 -4.08 1.89 14.91
N SER A 59 -4.47 3.17 14.81
CA SER A 59 -5.45 3.78 15.72
C SER A 59 -6.89 3.34 15.44
N LYS A 60 -7.24 2.96 14.20
CA LYS A 60 -8.57 2.45 13.84
C LYS A 60 -8.80 1.02 14.32
N GLY A 61 -7.72 0.26 14.50
CA GLY A 61 -7.76 -1.11 14.99
C GLY A 61 -7.91 -1.23 16.51
N SER A 62 -7.61 -0.18 17.29
CA SER A 62 -7.79 -0.21 18.73
C SER A 62 -9.25 0.14 19.09
N LYS A 63 -10.11 -0.88 19.17
CA LYS A 63 -11.43 -0.79 19.80
C LYS A 63 -11.59 -1.90 20.82
#